data_AF-A0A838ID78-F1
#
_entry.id   AF-A0A838ID78-F1
#
_cell.length_a   1.000
_cell.length_b   1.000
_cell.length_c   1.000
_cell.angle_alpha   90.00
_cell.angle_beta   90.00
_cell.angle_gamma   90.00
#
_symmetry.space_group_name_H-M   'P 1'
#
loop_
_entity.id
_entity.type
_entity.pdbx_description
1 polymer ?
#
loop_
_entity_poly.entity_id
_entity_poly.type
_entity_poly.pdbx_seq_one_letter_code
_entity_poly.pdbx_strand_id
1 'polypeptide(L)' 'MPLSRISWLVTVGICLLAAGLLALDGYYGYSLVLTSVGAAAALNLS' A
#
# COMPACT_ATOMS: atom_id res chain seq x y z
N MET A 1 -17.94 8.93 5.70
CA MET A 1 -17.06 8.62 4.54
C MET A 1 -17.76 7.53 3.73
N PRO A 2 -17.82 7.62 2.39
CA PRO A 2 -18.42 6.54 1.59
C PRO A 2 -17.64 5.23 1.83
N LEU A 3 -18.35 4.10 1.92
CA LEU A 3 -17.78 2.79 2.27
C LEU A 3 -16.60 2.39 1.35
N SER A 4 -16.68 2.79 0.07
CA SER A 4 -15.61 2.64 -0.94
C SER A 4 -14.29 3.35 -0.55
N ARG A 5 -14.35 4.55 0.04
CA ARG A 5 -13.14 5.27 0.44
C ARG A 5 -12.40 4.57 1.59
N ILE A 6 -13.14 3.89 2.46
CA ILE A 6 -12.57 3.11 3.57
C ILE A 6 -11.84 1.87 3.03
N SER A 7 -12.39 1.16 2.05
CA SER A 7 -11.70 0.01 1.45
C SER A 7 -10.38 0.43 0.79
N TRP A 8 -10.36 1.57 0.10
CA TRP A 8 -9.12 2.09 -0.50
C TRP A 8 -8.08 2.52 0.53
N LEU A 9 -8.50 3.18 1.63
CA LEU A 9 -7.61 3.49 2.75
C LEU A 9 -6.96 2.24 3.36
N VAL A 10 -7.76 1.19 3.56
CA VAL A 10 -7.28 -0.09 4.12
C VAL A 10 -6.28 -0.74 3.17
N THR A 11 -6.56 -0.78 1.86
CA THR A 11 -5.63 -1.33 0.86
C THR A 11 -4.30 -0.60 0.84
N VAL A 12 -4.32 0.74 0.84
CA VAL A 12 -3.10 1.57 0.90
C VAL A 12 -2.32 1.29 2.19
N GLY A 13 -3.01 1.25 3.33
CA GLY A 13 -2.41 0.98 4.63
C GLY A 13 -1.72 -0.38 4.71
N ILE A 14 -2.37 -1.43 4.20
CA ILE A 14 -1.81 -2.79 4.17
C ILE A 14 -0.59 -2.86 3.22
N CYS A 15 -0.67 -2.22 2.04
CA CYS A 15 0.47 -2.18 1.11
C CYS A 15 1.68 -1.47 1.71
N LEU A 16 1.48 -0.34 2.40
CA LEU A 16 2.55 0.39 3.08
C LEU A 16 3.15 -0.39 4.25
N LEU A 17 2.31 -1.06 5.06
CA LEU A 17 2.79 -1.91 6.14
C LEU A 17 3.63 -3.07 5.61
N ALA A 18 3.13 -3.80 4.62
CA ALA A 18 3.86 -4.91 4.01
C ALA A 18 5.16 -4.45 3.33
N ALA A 19 5.12 -3.34 2.57
CA ALA A 19 6.31 -2.75 1.98
C ALA A 19 7.34 -2.37 3.05
N GLY A 20 6.90 -1.79 4.16
CA GLY A 20 7.76 -1.45 5.30
C GLY A 20 8.41 -2.68 5.93
N LEU A 21 7.63 -3.75 6.18
CA LEU A 21 8.15 -5.01 6.71
C LEU A 21 9.21 -5.61 5.79
N LEU A 22 8.94 -5.66 4.47
CA LEU A 22 9.90 -6.18 3.49
C LEU A 22 11.16 -5.31 3.35
N ALA A 23 11.02 -3.98 3.51
CA ALA A 23 12.18 -3.07 3.51
C ALA A 23 13.07 -3.30 4.73
N LEU A 24 12.46 -3.55 5.90
CA LEU A 24 13.19 -3.88 7.14
C LEU A 24 13.90 -5.23 7.06
N ASP A 25 13.32 -6.19 6.32
CA ASP A 25 13.92 -7.51 6.07
C ASP A 25 15.06 -7.44 5.01
N GLY A 26 15.20 -6.33 4.30
CA GLY A 26 16.18 -6.16 3.22
C GLY A 26 15.72 -6.66 1.84
N TYR A 27 14.45 -7.09 1.73
CA TYR A 27 13.81 -7.51 0.48
C TYR A 27 13.29 -6.31 -0.34
N TYR A 28 14.20 -5.47 -0.79
CA TYR A 28 13.88 -4.23 -1.50
C TYR A 28 13.11 -4.45 -2.81
N GLY A 29 13.36 -5.55 -3.53
CA GLY A 29 12.66 -5.87 -4.77
C GLY A 29 11.14 -5.98 -4.59
N TYR A 30 10.69 -6.70 -3.57
CA TYR A 30 9.26 -6.85 -3.27
C TYR A 30 8.67 -5.64 -2.55
N SER A 31 9.47 -4.96 -1.71
CA SER A 31 9.07 -3.72 -1.05
C SER A 31 8.71 -2.62 -2.05
N LEU A 32 9.51 -2.45 -3.12
CA LEU A 32 9.23 -1.49 -4.19
C LEU A 32 7.92 -1.82 -4.94
N VAL A 33 7.66 -3.10 -5.21
CA VAL A 33 6.43 -3.55 -5.86
C VAL A 33 5.20 -3.24 -4.99
N LEU A 34 5.27 -3.51 -3.69
CA LEU A 34 4.17 -3.18 -2.77
C LEU A 34 3.96 -1.67 -2.63
N THR A 35 5.05 -0.90 -2.66
CA THR A 35 4.97 0.56 -2.61
C THR A 35 4.30 1.13 -3.87
N SER A 36 4.60 0.59 -5.07
CA SER A 36 3.95 1.03 -6.32
C SER A 36 2.49 0.61 -6.40
N VAL A 37 2.14 -0.60 -5.93
CA VAL A 37 0.73 -1.04 -5.81
C VAL A 37 -0.03 -0.16 -4.82
N GLY A 38 0.57 0.15 -3.67
CA GLY A 38 -0.01 1.07 -2.67
C GLY A 38 -0.21 2.48 -3.24
N ALA A 39 0.74 2.99 -4.03
CA ALA A 39 0.59 4.27 -4.71
C ALA A 39 -0.56 4.25 -5.73
N ALA A 40 -0.72 3.17 -6.51
CA ALA A 40 -1.84 3.02 -7.44
C ALA A 40 -3.20 2.93 -6.71
N ALA A 41 -3.25 2.24 -5.57
CA ALA A 41 -4.43 2.20 -4.71
C ALA A 41 -4.77 3.59 -4.14
N ALA A 42 -3.76 4.42 -3.85
CA ALA A 42 -3.94 5.78 -3.38
C ALA A 42 -4.56 6.72 -4.44
N LEU A 43 -4.37 6.44 -5.73
CA LEU A 43 -5.03 7.21 -6.79
C LEU A 43 -6.56 7.01 -6.79
N ASN A 44 -7.05 5.88 -6.28
CA ASN A 44 -8.49 5.58 -6.21
C ASN A 44 -9.18 6.20 -4.97
N LEU A 45 -8.45 6.95 -4.14
CA LEU A 45 -9.00 7.65 -2.97
C LEU A 45 -9.68 8.99 -3.31
N SER A 46 -9.42 9.53 -4.51
CA SER A 46 -10.03 10.78 -5.02
C SER A 46 -11.52 10.60 -5.26
#